data_AF-A0A7C4RD49-F1
#
_entry.id   AF-A0A7C4RD49-F1
#
_cell.length_a   1.000
_cell.length_b   1.000
_cell.length_c   1.000
_cell.angle_alpha   90.00
_cell.angle_beta   90.00
_cell.angle_gamma   90.00
#
_symmetry.space_group_name_H-M   'P 1'
#
loop_
_entity.id
_entity.type
_entity.pdbx_description
1 polymer ?
#
loop_
_entity_poly.entity_id
_entity_poly.type
_entity_poly.pdbx_seq_one_letter_code
_entity_poly.pdbx_strand_id
1 'polypeptide(L)' 'MDKYNIGRLLVFDKTDKHKLAGILTRSDIIHLIREIYIYISASLTD' A
#
# COMPACT_ATOMS: atom_id res chain seq x y z
N MET A 1 -7.73 -5.10 5.09
CA MET A 1 -7.19 -5.56 6.39
C MET A 1 -8.30 -5.89 7.37
N ASP A 2 -9.39 -5.12 7.38
CA ASP A 2 -10.50 -5.28 8.33
C ASP A 2 -11.26 -6.60 8.20
N LYS A 3 -11.43 -7.14 6.97
CA LYS A 3 -12.10 -8.43 6.73
C LYS A 3 -11.54 -9.57 7.58
N TYR A 4 -10.22 -9.58 7.81
CA TYR A 4 -9.55 -10.60 8.61
C TYR A 4 -9.03 -10.08 9.96
N ASN A 5 -9.39 -8.83 10.32
CA ASN A 5 -8.94 -8.13 11.52
C ASN A 5 -7.41 -8.19 11.75
N ILE A 6 -6.63 -7.94 10.70
CA ILE A 6 -5.16 -7.93 10.76
C ILE A 6 -4.61 -6.50 10.60
N GLY A 7 -3.53 -6.19 11.32
CA GLY A 7 -2.87 -4.87 11.24
C GLY A 7 -1.80 -4.76 10.15
N ARG A 8 -1.30 -5.90 9.65
CA ARG A 8 -0.22 -5.99 8.68
C ARG A 8 -0.35 -7.25 7.83
N LEU A 9 0.19 -7.20 6.61
CA LEU A 9 0.21 -8.30 5.67
C LEU A 9 1.64 -8.54 5.22
N LEU A 10 2.11 -9.78 5.30
CA LEU A 10 3.39 -10.16 4.71
C LEU A 10 3.24 -10.22 3.19
N VAL A 11 4.17 -9.61 2.47
CA VAL A 11 4.20 -9.61 1.01
C VAL A 11 5.37 -10.48 0.59
N PHE A 12 5.09 -11.50 -0.21
CA PHE A 12 6.10 -12.40 -0.76
C PHE A 12 6.31 -12.11 -2.25
N ASP A 13 7.51 -12.42 -2.74
CA ASP A 13 7.82 -12.34 -4.15
C ASP A 13 6.88 -13.27 -4.94
N LYS A 14 6.34 -12.77 -6.06
CA LYS A 14 5.39 -13.55 -6.89
C LYS A 14 6.08 -14.75 -7.54
N THR A 15 7.38 -14.64 -7.83
CA THR A 15 8.18 -15.67 -8.50
C THR A 15 8.77 -16.68 -7.52
N ASP A 16 8.98 -16.27 -6.27
CA ASP A 16 9.47 -17.13 -5.19
C ASP A 16 8.68 -16.89 -3.89
N LYS A 17 7.79 -17.83 -3.56
CA LYS A 17 6.93 -17.76 -2.36
C LYS A 17 7.70 -17.89 -1.04
N HIS A 18 8.95 -18.30 -1.06
CA HIS A 18 9.80 -18.35 0.14
C HIS A 18 10.53 -17.04 0.39
N LYS A 19 10.56 -16.14 -0.59
CA LYS A 19 11.21 -14.85 -0.49
C LYS A 19 10.22 -13.81 0.04
N LEU A 20 10.40 -13.42 1.29
CA LEU A 20 9.67 -12.29 1.89
C LEU A 20 10.14 -10.98 1.22
N ALA A 21 9.23 -10.30 0.52
CA ALA A 21 9.50 -9.01 -0.12
C ALA A 21 9.32 -7.84 0.85
N GLY A 22 8.45 -7.99 1.86
CA GLY A 22 8.25 -6.98 2.89
C GLY A 22 6.94 -7.12 3.65
N ILE A 23 6.48 -6.01 4.21
CA ILE A 23 5.25 -5.92 5.02
C ILE A 23 4.43 -4.75 4.47
N LEU A 24 3.15 -5.01 4.18
CA LEU A 24 2.16 -3.98 3.90
C LEU A 24 1.42 -3.65 5.20
N THR A 25 1.32 -2.37 5.53
CA THR A 25 0.65 -1.82 6.72
C THR A 25 -0.48 -0.85 6.33
N ARG A 26 -1.32 -0.47 7.29
CA ARG A 26 -2.31 0.61 7.08
C ARG A 26 -1.66 1.94 6.73
N SER A 27 -0.51 2.25 7.34
CA SER A 27 0.20 3.50 7.10
C SER A 27 0.64 3.61 5.65
N ASP A 28 1.08 2.51 5.03
CA ASP A 28 1.47 2.51 3.61
C ASP A 28 0.29 2.86 2.70
N ILE A 29 -0.89 2.29 2.98
CA ILE A 29 -2.13 2.59 2.23
C ILE A 29 -2.50 4.07 2.37
N ILE A 30 -2.43 4.62 3.59
CA ILE A 30 -2.74 6.03 3.85
C ILE A 30 -1.78 6.96 3.11
N HIS A 31 -0.48 6.66 3.16
CA HIS A 31 0.53 7.46 2.45
C HIS A 31 0.30 7.45 0.94
N LEU A 32 0.02 6.27 0.36
CA LEU A 32 -0.26 6.15 -1.08
C LEU A 32 -1.52 6.93 -1.49
N ILE A 33 -2.62 6.83 -0.72
CA ILE A 33 -3.85 7.57 -1.02
C ILE A 33 -3.59 9.08 -0.99
N ARG A 34 -2.80 9.55 -0.02
CA ARG A 34 -2.43 10.97 0.07
C ARG A 34 -1.62 11.43 -1.13
N GLU A 35 -0.65 10.63 -1.56
CA GLU A 35 0.18 10.93 -2.74
C GLU A 35 -0.67 11.02 -4.01
N ILE A 36 -1.57 10.04 -4.23
CA ILE A 36 -2.51 10.05 -5.37
C ILE A 36 -3.41 11.29 -5.32
N TYR A 37 -3.94 11.65 -4.15
CA TYR A 37 -4.79 12.83 -4.01
C TYR A 37 -4.04 14.12 -4.36
N ILE A 38 -2.79 14.27 -3.92
CA ILE A 38 -1.94 15.41 -4.24
C ILE A 38 -1.68 15.46 -5.75
N TYR A 39 -1.33 14.34 -6.37
CA TYR A 39 -1.08 14.25 -7.80
C TYR A 39 -2.29 14.66 -8.64
N ILE A 40 -3.47 14.14 -8.30
CA ILE A 40 -4.73 14.50 -9.00
C ILE A 40 -5.04 15.98 -8.80
N SER A 41 -4.90 16.49 -7.57
CA SER A 41 -5.22 17.90 -7.27
C SER A 41 -4.30 18.85 -8.04
N ALA A 42 -3.02 18.54 -8.16
CA ALA A 42 -2.07 19.32 -8.95
C ALA A 42 -2.41 19.28 -10.46
N SER A 43 -2.84 18.12 -10.96
CA SER A 43 -3.17 17.94 -12.39
C SER A 43 -4.48 18.62 -12.81
N LEU A 44 -5.32 19.05 -11.86
CA LEU A 44 -6.60 19.72 -12.12
C LEU A 44 -6.51 21.25 -12.03
N THR A 45 -5.37 21.77 -11.59
CA THR A 45 -5.11 23.21 -11.42
C THR A 45 -4.28 23.83 -12.54
N ASP A 46 -3.88 23.04 -13.53
CA ASP A 46 -3.09 23.45 -14.71
C ASP A 46 -3.95 23.51 -16.00
#